data_AF-A0A661VI83-F1
#
_entry.id   AF-A0A661VI83-F1
#
_cell.length_a   1.000
_cell.length_b   1.000
_cell.length_c   1.000
_cell.angle_alpha   90.00
_cell.angle_beta   90.00
_cell.angle_gamma   90.00
#
_symmetry.space_group_name_H-M   'P 1'
#
loop_
_entity.id
_entity.type
_entity.pdbx_description
1 polymer ?
#
loop_
_entity_poly.entity_id
_entity_poly.type
_entity_poly.pdbx_seq_one_letter_code
_entity_poly.pdbx_strand_id
1 'polypeptide(L)'
;MVVKGKKAPPFEEEALVAAICEAARPFDVLALYLFGSRATGMATPLSDIDIAYLPSDGGEDLDKALYLELARRLGTDEITLVNLHDAPVCLAFSVLKRGHALYGPRKGARAFVERILTHYPEARRLRRLALQAVKTRLEGGIMEVDRDKVWEQLRSLERDLKKLEEKASLPLEEYLTSEDAQIVVERKFQTATESCVNIGNHLIAALGLELAEDYASVFRILAQGGVISKELSEQMADMARFRNLLVHGYWKIDHEKVYKSMLDRIKTLHLFMHEIAKFLKGRNSERVGKRT
;
A
#
# COMPACT_ATOMS: atom_id res chain seq x y z
N MET A 1 19.18 14.87 30.00
CA MET A 1 18.10 14.32 30.86
C MET A 1 16.78 14.49 30.11
N VAL A 2 16.19 13.40 29.63
CA VAL A 2 14.85 13.42 29.02
C VAL A 2 13.85 13.20 30.16
N VAL A 3 12.93 14.15 30.34
CA VAL A 3 11.81 14.01 31.26
C VAL A 3 10.68 13.37 30.47
N LYS A 4 10.31 12.13 30.79
CA LYS A 4 9.23 11.40 30.12
C LYS A 4 7.92 12.20 30.15
N GLY A 5 7.23 12.30 29.02
CA GLY A 5 5.88 12.86 28.94
C GLY A 5 5.81 14.39 28.82
N LYS A 6 6.83 15.03 28.24
CA LYS A 6 6.75 16.46 27.89
C LYS A 6 5.99 16.61 26.57
N LYS A 7 4.83 17.26 26.62
CA LYS A 7 4.08 17.65 25.40
C LYS A 7 4.97 18.46 24.46
N ALA A 8 4.89 18.16 23.17
CA ALA A 8 5.55 18.94 22.13
C ALA A 8 5.13 20.42 22.24
N PRO A 9 6.08 21.38 22.31
CA PRO A 9 5.73 22.80 22.35
C PRO A 9 4.97 23.27 21.10
N PRO A 10 4.27 24.42 21.13
CA PRO A 10 3.77 25.05 19.92
C PRO A 10 4.98 25.36 19.01
N PHE A 11 5.01 24.70 17.85
CA PHE A 11 6.20 24.58 17.00
C PHE A 11 5.97 25.30 15.66
N GLU A 12 6.91 26.14 15.24
CA GLU A 12 6.97 26.66 13.86
C GLU A 12 7.62 25.63 12.93
N GLU A 13 7.00 25.39 11.77
CA GLU A 13 7.37 24.31 10.84
C GLU A 13 8.82 24.44 10.35
N GLU A 14 9.29 25.67 10.10
CA GLU A 14 10.66 25.95 9.65
C GLU A 14 11.71 25.63 10.71
N ALA A 15 11.44 25.99 11.98
CA ALA A 15 12.33 25.69 13.10
C ALA A 15 12.41 24.18 13.39
N LEU A 16 11.27 23.47 13.25
CA LEU A 16 11.20 22.02 13.39
C LEU A 16 12.06 21.32 12.32
N VAL A 17 11.88 21.70 11.05
CA VAL A 17 12.65 21.15 9.93
C VAL A 17 14.14 21.36 10.14
N ALA A 18 14.55 22.58 10.51
CA ALA A 18 15.96 22.88 10.77
C ALA A 18 16.55 22.03 11.90
N ALA A 19 15.82 21.86 13.00
CA ALA A 19 16.26 21.04 14.13
C ALA A 19 16.41 19.56 13.77
N ILE A 20 15.48 19.02 12.97
CA ILE A 20 15.52 17.63 12.49
C ILE A 20 16.72 17.42 11.54
N CYS A 21 16.94 18.34 10.59
CA CYS A 21 18.08 18.26 9.67
C CYS A 21 19.42 18.29 10.43
N GLU A 22 19.57 19.19 11.41
CA GLU A 22 20.79 19.29 12.21
C GLU A 22 20.99 18.10 13.16
N ALA A 23 19.90 17.47 13.64
CA ALA A 23 19.97 16.23 14.40
C ALA A 23 20.48 15.06 13.55
N ALA A 24 20.03 14.97 12.30
CA ALA A 24 20.36 13.87 11.40
C ALA A 24 21.76 14.02 10.75
N ARG A 25 22.31 15.24 10.72
CA ARG A 25 23.58 15.57 10.05
C ARG A 25 24.80 14.73 10.44
N PRO A 26 25.00 14.31 11.71
CA PRO A 26 26.13 13.47 12.10
C PRO A 26 26.00 12.00 11.64
N PHE A 27 24.83 11.61 11.14
CA PHE A 27 24.51 10.23 10.82
C PHE A 27 24.53 9.99 9.30
N ASP A 28 24.84 8.75 8.92
CA ASP A 28 24.87 8.35 7.50
C ASP A 28 23.46 8.02 6.98
N VAL A 29 22.70 9.09 6.73
CA VAL A 29 21.32 9.05 6.27
C VAL A 29 21.26 9.56 4.83
N LEU A 30 20.82 8.72 3.89
CA LEU A 30 20.66 9.09 2.47
C LEU A 30 19.44 9.99 2.24
N ALA A 31 18.38 9.82 3.04
CA ALA A 31 17.15 10.60 2.92
C ALA A 31 16.45 10.76 4.27
N LEU A 32 15.80 11.91 4.48
CA LEU A 32 15.03 12.19 5.69
C LEU A 32 13.73 12.88 5.28
N TYR A 33 12.61 12.47 5.88
CA TYR A 33 11.27 12.98 5.59
C TYR A 33 10.54 13.26 6.89
N LEU A 34 9.84 14.38 6.94
CA LEU A 34 8.71 14.56 7.85
C LEU A 34 7.49 13.94 7.17
N PHE A 35 6.71 13.13 7.88
CA PHE A 35 5.46 12.58 7.33
C PHE A 35 4.32 12.73 8.35
N GLY A 36 3.18 12.09 8.08
CA GLY A 36 2.04 12.12 9.00
C GLY A 36 1.38 13.49 9.11
N SER A 37 0.71 13.73 10.25
CA SER A 37 -0.21 14.87 10.42
C SER A 37 0.48 16.24 10.29
N ARG A 38 1.77 16.32 10.66
CA ARG A 38 2.59 17.55 10.54
C ARG A 38 2.97 17.85 9.11
N ALA A 39 3.31 16.84 8.30
CA ALA A 39 3.63 17.04 6.89
C ALA A 39 2.41 17.44 6.02
N THR A 40 1.19 17.11 6.48
CA THR A 40 -0.05 17.41 5.74
C THR A 40 -0.78 18.64 6.25
N GLY A 41 -0.21 19.40 7.20
CA GLY A 41 -0.85 20.58 7.80
C GLY A 41 -2.10 20.28 8.65
N MET A 42 -2.29 19.03 9.07
CA MET A 42 -3.45 18.59 9.89
C MET A 42 -3.08 18.36 11.36
N ALA A 43 -1.87 18.76 11.76
CA ALA A 43 -1.37 18.52 13.10
C ALA A 43 -2.11 19.32 14.16
N THR A 44 -2.30 18.69 15.31
CA THR A 44 -2.78 19.33 16.55
C THR A 44 -1.61 19.50 17.52
N PRO A 45 -1.75 20.28 18.60
CA PRO A 45 -0.72 20.37 19.64
C PRO A 45 -0.36 19.05 20.34
N LEU A 46 -1.17 18.00 20.16
CA LEU A 46 -0.93 16.65 20.68
C LEU A 46 -0.31 15.70 19.64
N SER A 47 -0.10 16.14 18.40
CA SER A 47 0.41 15.29 17.33
C SER A 47 1.89 14.99 17.49
N ASP A 48 2.25 13.71 17.37
CA ASP A 48 3.63 13.22 17.33
C ASP A 48 4.42 13.85 16.18
N ILE A 49 5.74 13.78 16.29
CA ILE A 49 6.66 14.17 15.21
C ILE A 49 7.05 12.90 14.45
N ASP A 50 6.39 12.66 13.33
CA ASP A 50 6.61 11.49 12.47
C ASP A 50 7.78 11.74 11.51
N ILE A 51 8.92 11.07 11.74
CA ILE A 51 10.15 11.20 10.97
C ILE A 51 10.50 9.86 10.33
N ALA A 52 10.69 9.86 9.02
CA ALA A 52 11.15 8.70 8.27
C ALA A 52 12.55 8.95 7.72
N TYR A 53 13.46 8.00 7.88
CA TYR A 53 14.84 8.12 7.37
C TYR A 53 15.24 6.90 6.56
N LEU A 54 16.19 7.12 5.66
CA LEU A 54 16.79 6.10 4.82
C LEU A 54 18.27 5.95 5.21
N PRO A 55 18.68 4.86 5.90
CA PRO A 55 20.10 4.61 6.14
C PRO A 55 20.84 4.33 4.83
N SER A 56 22.15 4.58 4.82
CA SER A 56 23.04 4.13 3.75
C SER A 56 23.17 2.60 3.71
N ASP A 57 23.43 1.96 4.85
CA ASP A 57 23.80 0.54 4.94
C ASP A 57 23.00 -0.27 6.02
N GLY A 58 21.68 -0.43 5.87
CA GLY A 58 20.85 -1.35 6.67
C GLY A 58 20.49 -0.89 8.10
N GLY A 59 21.42 -0.25 8.82
CA GLY A 59 21.11 0.74 9.85
C GLY A 59 20.62 0.31 11.24
N GLU A 60 20.73 -0.95 11.68
CA GLU A 60 20.20 -1.38 13.01
C GLU A 60 20.71 -0.55 14.22
N ASP A 61 21.99 -0.13 14.21
CA ASP A 61 22.56 0.70 15.29
C ASP A 61 22.20 2.20 15.18
N LEU A 62 21.63 2.62 14.05
CA LEU A 62 21.33 4.02 13.77
C LEU A 62 20.03 4.47 14.45
N ASP A 63 19.03 3.60 14.51
CA ASP A 63 17.68 3.88 15.03
C ASP A 63 17.72 4.56 16.40
N LYS A 64 18.44 3.93 17.34
CA LYS A 64 18.51 4.40 18.73
C LYS A 64 19.31 5.68 18.87
N ALA A 65 20.44 5.79 18.15
CA ALA A 65 21.29 6.96 18.22
C ALA A 65 20.61 8.20 17.63
N LEU A 66 19.95 8.03 16.48
CA LEU A 66 19.18 9.08 15.81
C LEU A 66 17.98 9.52 16.66
N TYR A 67 17.23 8.56 17.22
CA TYR A 67 16.10 8.88 18.12
C TYR A 67 16.56 9.71 19.33
N LEU A 68 17.63 9.32 20.00
CA LEU A 68 18.14 10.04 21.18
C LEU A 68 18.59 11.47 20.83
N GLU A 69 19.25 11.66 19.68
CA GLU A 69 19.69 12.98 19.23
C GLU A 69 18.50 13.87 18.83
N LEU A 70 17.51 13.30 18.15
CA LEU A 70 16.25 13.99 17.84
C LEU A 70 15.52 14.40 19.12
N ALA A 71 15.33 13.49 20.07
CA ALA A 71 14.65 13.78 21.33
C ALA A 71 15.36 14.86 22.14
N ARG A 72 16.70 14.83 22.16
CA ARG A 72 17.52 15.84 22.84
C ARG A 72 17.35 17.23 22.24
N ARG A 73 17.35 17.34 20.91
CA ARG A 73 17.25 18.63 20.20
C ARG A 73 15.84 19.19 20.15
N LEU A 74 14.84 18.32 19.94
CA LEU A 74 13.44 18.71 19.89
C LEU A 74 12.84 18.91 21.29
N GLY A 75 13.54 18.43 22.34
CA GLY A 75 13.11 18.60 23.73
C GLY A 75 11.86 17.79 24.09
N THR A 76 11.54 16.77 23.30
CA THR A 76 10.34 15.92 23.42
C THR A 76 10.69 14.46 23.08
N ASP A 77 9.98 13.51 23.69
CA ASP A 77 10.03 12.07 23.38
C ASP A 77 8.88 11.60 22.47
N GLU A 78 7.92 12.49 22.16
CA GLU A 78 6.79 12.27 21.23
C GLU A 78 7.25 12.29 19.76
N ILE A 79 8.16 11.37 19.42
CA ILE A 79 8.78 11.25 18.09
C ILE A 79 8.53 9.82 17.61
N THR A 80 7.91 9.69 16.46
CA THR A 80 7.81 8.41 15.75
C THR A 80 8.90 8.35 14.71
N LEU A 81 9.90 7.48 14.91
CA LEU A 81 11.00 7.31 13.98
C LEU A 81 10.81 6.03 13.16
N VAL A 82 10.82 6.15 11.83
CA VAL A 82 10.62 5.05 10.88
C VAL A 82 11.86 4.85 10.02
N ASN A 83 12.47 3.67 10.13
CA ASN A 83 13.49 3.23 9.20
C ASN A 83 12.84 2.81 7.87
N LEU A 84 13.08 3.57 6.81
CA LEU A 84 12.53 3.28 5.48
C LEU A 84 13.08 1.99 4.87
N HIS A 85 14.24 1.50 5.34
CA HIS A 85 14.80 0.20 4.95
C HIS A 85 13.85 -0.94 5.29
N ASP A 86 13.31 -0.92 6.51
CA ASP A 86 12.44 -1.97 7.03
C ASP A 86 10.95 -1.58 6.96
N ALA A 87 10.66 -0.34 6.53
CA ALA A 87 9.31 0.17 6.42
C ALA A 87 8.47 -0.63 5.41
N PRO A 88 7.19 -0.89 5.72
CA PRO A 88 6.26 -1.45 4.75
C PRO A 88 6.17 -0.62 3.48
N VAL A 89 6.06 -1.27 2.31
CA VAL A 89 5.99 -0.60 0.99
C VAL A 89 4.97 0.53 0.96
N CYS A 90 3.79 0.33 1.54
CA CYS A 90 2.73 1.32 1.56
C CYS A 90 3.11 2.56 2.40
N LEU A 91 3.75 2.37 3.55
CA LEU A 91 4.25 3.45 4.38
C LEU A 91 5.38 4.20 3.65
N ALA A 92 6.30 3.45 3.04
CA ALA A 92 7.37 4.00 2.23
C ALA A 92 6.84 4.85 1.05
N PHE A 93 5.80 4.38 0.34
CA PHE A 93 5.12 5.14 -0.72
C PHE A 93 4.39 6.37 -0.17
N SER A 94 3.73 6.26 0.98
CA SER A 94 3.08 7.40 1.64
C SER A 94 4.10 8.50 1.98
N VAL A 95 5.24 8.11 2.56
CA VAL A 95 6.36 9.02 2.85
C VAL A 95 6.91 9.64 1.57
N LEU A 96 7.13 8.85 0.52
CA LEU A 96 7.62 9.36 -0.77
C LEU A 96 6.67 10.38 -1.40
N LYS A 97 5.36 10.15 -1.31
CA LYS A 97 4.34 10.95 -2.01
C LYS A 97 3.88 12.17 -1.22
N ARG A 98 3.72 12.04 0.09
CA ARG A 98 3.12 13.05 0.98
C ARG A 98 4.06 13.56 2.06
N GLY A 99 5.19 12.88 2.26
CA GLY A 99 6.21 13.35 3.19
C GLY A 99 6.90 14.60 2.66
N HIS A 100 7.22 15.51 3.58
CA HIS A 100 8.06 16.66 3.29
C HIS A 100 9.53 16.20 3.37
N ALA A 101 10.23 16.20 2.24
CA ALA A 101 11.63 15.80 2.18
C ALA A 101 12.54 16.85 2.85
N LEU A 102 13.27 16.45 3.89
CA LEU A 102 14.09 17.33 4.72
C LEU A 102 15.58 17.25 4.36
N TYR A 103 16.08 16.06 4.01
CA TYR A 103 17.50 15.82 3.73
C TYR A 103 17.68 14.90 2.51
N GLY A 104 18.70 15.18 1.69
CA GLY A 104 19.02 14.41 0.49
C GLY A 104 17.94 14.40 -0.63
N PRO A 105 17.24 15.50 -0.95
CA PRO A 105 15.99 15.46 -1.72
C PRO A 105 16.11 14.87 -3.15
N ARG A 106 17.30 14.89 -3.78
CA ARG A 106 17.50 14.29 -5.12
C ARG A 106 18.14 12.91 -5.10
N LYS A 107 19.25 12.74 -4.38
CA LYS A 107 19.97 11.45 -4.30
C LYS A 107 19.22 10.45 -3.41
N GLY A 108 18.70 10.91 -2.29
CA GLY A 108 17.91 10.13 -1.35
C GLY A 108 16.58 9.68 -1.92
N ALA A 109 15.83 10.58 -2.59
CA ALA A 109 14.59 10.20 -3.27
C ALA A 109 14.83 9.17 -4.38
N ARG A 110 15.91 9.32 -5.17
CA ARG A 110 16.28 8.34 -6.20
C ARG A 110 16.64 6.99 -5.59
N ALA A 111 17.50 6.96 -4.58
CA ALA A 111 17.88 5.74 -3.87
C ALA A 111 16.65 5.06 -3.22
N PHE A 112 15.75 5.86 -2.65
CA PHE A 112 14.53 5.38 -2.04
C PHE A 112 13.58 4.74 -3.07
N VAL A 113 13.34 5.43 -4.20
CA VAL A 113 12.55 4.89 -5.32
C VAL A 113 13.20 3.63 -5.89
N GLU A 114 14.51 3.64 -6.12
CA GLU A 114 15.25 2.49 -6.66
C GLU A 114 15.17 1.28 -5.73
N ARG A 115 15.22 1.50 -4.41
CA ARG A 115 15.04 0.44 -3.42
C ARG A 115 13.62 -0.11 -3.42
N ILE A 116 12.59 0.75 -3.40
CA ILE A 116 11.19 0.32 -3.48
C ILE A 116 10.99 -0.54 -4.73
N LEU A 117 11.52 -0.11 -5.88
CA LEU A 117 11.45 -0.90 -7.11
C LEU A 117 12.21 -2.22 -6.98
N THR A 118 13.34 -2.25 -6.27
CA THR A 118 14.16 -3.46 -6.13
C THR A 118 13.56 -4.49 -5.18
N HIS A 119 12.99 -4.06 -4.05
CA HIS A 119 12.47 -4.95 -3.01
C HIS A 119 11.00 -5.35 -3.25
N TYR A 120 10.29 -4.63 -4.12
CA TYR A 120 8.89 -4.92 -4.47
C TYR A 120 8.77 -5.13 -5.99
N PRO A 121 8.93 -6.38 -6.49
CA PRO A 121 8.81 -6.72 -7.91
C PRO A 121 7.48 -6.25 -8.53
N GLU A 122 6.41 -6.20 -7.75
CA GLU A 122 5.09 -5.70 -8.14
C GLU A 122 5.14 -4.19 -8.43
N ALA A 123 5.88 -3.40 -7.65
CA ALA A 123 6.07 -1.97 -7.88
C ALA A 123 6.82 -1.71 -9.20
N ARG A 124 7.77 -2.57 -9.59
CA ARG A 124 8.41 -2.53 -10.92
C ARG A 124 7.41 -2.73 -12.04
N ARG A 125 6.53 -3.73 -11.91
CA ARG A 125 5.49 -4.03 -12.90
C ARG A 125 4.51 -2.86 -13.02
N LEU A 126 4.05 -2.31 -11.90
CA LEU A 126 3.13 -1.17 -11.86
C LEU A 126 3.74 0.09 -12.46
N ARG A 127 4.99 0.43 -12.10
CA ARG A 127 5.72 1.55 -12.72
C ARG A 127 5.86 1.38 -14.22
N ARG A 128 6.17 0.16 -14.70
CA ARG A 128 6.27 -0.12 -16.14
C ARG A 128 4.94 0.09 -16.86
N LEU A 129 3.84 -0.41 -16.29
CA LEU A 129 2.50 -0.22 -16.85
C LEU A 129 2.10 1.25 -16.85
N ALA A 130 2.37 1.99 -15.78
CA ALA A 130 2.09 3.42 -15.69
C ALA A 130 2.88 4.23 -16.72
N LEU A 131 4.20 3.99 -16.84
CA LEU A 131 5.04 4.65 -17.85
C LEU A 131 4.60 4.30 -19.27
N GLN A 132 4.21 3.05 -19.52
CA GLN A 132 3.71 2.63 -20.82
C GLN A 132 2.37 3.29 -21.14
N ALA A 133 1.44 3.38 -20.20
CA ALA A 133 0.17 4.08 -20.38
C ALA A 133 0.37 5.57 -20.67
N VAL A 134 1.29 6.23 -19.95
CA VAL A 134 1.66 7.63 -20.20
C VAL A 134 2.29 7.78 -21.58
N LYS A 135 3.25 6.92 -21.95
CA LYS A 135 3.90 6.94 -23.26
C LYS A 135 2.87 6.77 -24.39
N THR A 136 2.02 5.75 -24.29
CA THR A 136 0.94 5.48 -25.25
C THR A 136 0.00 6.69 -25.38
N ARG A 137 -0.37 7.33 -24.27
CA ARG A 137 -1.21 8.54 -24.28
C ARG A 137 -0.52 9.74 -24.94
N LEU A 138 0.78 9.94 -24.70
CA LEU A 138 1.58 11.00 -25.33
C LEU A 138 1.79 10.76 -26.84
N GLU A 139 1.89 9.49 -27.24
CA GLU A 139 2.01 9.07 -28.65
C GLU A 139 0.64 8.96 -29.34
N GLY A 140 -0.46 9.35 -28.68
CA GLY A 140 -1.82 9.33 -29.24
C GLY A 140 -2.43 7.94 -29.41
N GLY A 141 -1.79 6.89 -28.89
CA GLY A 141 -2.30 5.53 -28.89
C GLY A 141 -3.35 5.29 -27.80
N ILE A 142 -4.28 4.38 -28.05
CA ILE A 142 -5.24 3.89 -27.05
C ILE A 142 -4.66 2.57 -26.50
N MET A 143 -4.41 2.49 -25.19
CA MET A 143 -4.09 1.20 -24.57
C MET A 143 -5.36 0.35 -24.53
N GLU A 144 -5.41 -0.73 -25.29
CA GLU A 144 -6.53 -1.66 -25.23
C GLU A 144 -6.50 -2.49 -23.95
N VAL A 145 -7.69 -2.88 -23.47
CA VAL A 145 -7.80 -3.87 -22.41
C VAL A 145 -7.31 -5.22 -22.94
N ASP A 146 -6.11 -5.62 -22.53
CA ASP A 146 -5.60 -6.99 -22.71
C ASP A 146 -6.47 -7.98 -21.92
N ARG A 147 -7.43 -8.60 -22.61
CA ARG A 147 -8.42 -9.48 -21.98
C ARG A 147 -7.83 -10.79 -21.54
N ASP A 148 -6.84 -11.31 -22.25
CA ASP A 148 -6.21 -12.58 -21.92
C ASP A 148 -5.53 -12.48 -20.57
N LYS A 149 -4.80 -11.38 -20.31
CA LYS A 149 -4.23 -11.10 -18.99
C LYS A 149 -5.28 -10.98 -17.90
N VAL A 150 -6.41 -10.31 -18.17
CA VAL A 150 -7.49 -10.19 -17.17
C VAL A 150 -8.09 -11.57 -16.88
N TRP A 151 -8.36 -12.38 -17.90
CA TRP A 151 -8.88 -13.73 -17.73
C TRP A 151 -7.91 -14.67 -17.01
N GLU A 152 -6.61 -14.56 -17.24
CA GLU A 152 -5.59 -15.30 -16.48
C GLU A 152 -5.61 -14.96 -14.98
N GLN A 153 -5.78 -13.69 -14.64
CA GLN A 153 -5.91 -13.25 -13.26
C GLN A 153 -7.23 -13.74 -12.64
N LEU A 154 -8.34 -13.68 -13.38
CA LEU A 154 -9.64 -14.22 -12.92
C LEU A 154 -9.58 -15.73 -12.69
N ARG A 155 -8.91 -16.50 -13.57
CA ARG A 155 -8.68 -17.95 -13.36
C ARG A 155 -7.81 -18.23 -12.14
N SER A 156 -6.85 -17.35 -11.85
CA SER A 156 -6.01 -17.49 -10.66
C SER A 156 -6.80 -17.19 -9.39
N LEU A 157 -7.60 -16.13 -9.40
CA LEU A 157 -8.54 -15.80 -8.34
C LEU A 157 -9.54 -16.94 -8.07
N GLU A 158 -10.11 -17.56 -9.10
CA GLU A 158 -11.03 -18.69 -8.97
C GLU A 158 -10.39 -19.90 -8.27
N ARG A 159 -9.13 -20.22 -8.59
CA ARG A 159 -8.39 -21.28 -7.90
C ARG A 159 -8.15 -20.98 -6.43
N ASP A 160 -7.88 -19.71 -6.10
CA ASP A 160 -7.66 -19.30 -4.73
C ASP A 160 -8.97 -19.31 -3.92
N LEU A 161 -10.07 -18.84 -4.54
CA LEU A 161 -11.43 -18.92 -3.98
C LEU A 161 -11.82 -20.35 -3.63
N LYS A 162 -11.59 -21.31 -4.54
CA LYS A 162 -11.87 -22.72 -4.27
C LYS A 162 -11.14 -23.23 -3.03
N LYS A 163 -9.87 -22.85 -2.86
CA LYS A 163 -9.08 -23.24 -1.68
C LYS A 163 -9.57 -22.56 -0.39
N LEU A 164 -9.98 -21.29 -0.48
CA LEU A 164 -10.56 -20.57 0.65
C LEU A 164 -11.90 -21.21 1.08
N GLU A 165 -12.75 -21.60 0.12
CA GLU A 165 -14.01 -22.29 0.38
C GLU A 165 -13.80 -23.66 1.02
N GLU A 166 -12.85 -24.45 0.52
CA GLU A 166 -12.44 -25.72 1.13
C GLU A 166 -12.01 -25.56 2.60
N LYS A 167 -11.37 -24.43 2.96
CA LYS A 167 -10.96 -24.15 4.34
C LYS A 167 -12.07 -23.52 5.18
N ALA A 168 -12.97 -22.75 4.56
CA ALA A 168 -14.12 -22.16 5.22
C ALA A 168 -15.17 -23.20 5.63
N SER A 169 -15.13 -24.41 5.06
CA SER A 169 -16.00 -25.52 5.47
C SER A 169 -15.53 -26.28 6.73
N LEU A 170 -14.31 -26.03 7.21
CA LEU A 170 -13.81 -26.62 8.45
C LEU A 170 -14.51 -25.98 9.65
N PRO A 171 -14.88 -26.73 10.71
CA PRO A 171 -15.31 -26.15 11.97
C PRO A 171 -14.26 -25.19 12.56
N LEU A 172 -14.70 -24.19 13.33
CA LEU A 172 -13.81 -23.19 13.92
C LEU A 172 -12.70 -23.85 14.76
N GLU A 173 -13.04 -24.83 15.57
CA GLU A 173 -12.10 -25.55 16.44
C GLU A 173 -11.02 -26.29 15.64
N GLU A 174 -11.41 -26.92 14.52
CA GLU A 174 -10.48 -27.61 13.61
C GLU A 174 -9.58 -26.61 12.88
N TYR A 175 -10.13 -25.48 12.44
CA TYR A 175 -9.33 -24.40 11.84
C TYR A 175 -8.32 -23.79 12.83
N LEU A 176 -8.73 -23.52 14.07
CA LEU A 176 -7.87 -22.91 15.09
C LEU A 176 -6.73 -23.84 15.54
N THR A 177 -6.90 -25.15 15.41
CA THR A 177 -5.89 -26.14 15.76
C THR A 177 -5.00 -26.55 14.57
N SER A 178 -5.34 -26.14 13.35
CA SER A 178 -4.60 -26.46 12.12
C SER A 178 -3.78 -25.27 11.61
N GLU A 179 -2.49 -25.25 11.92
CA GLU A 179 -1.54 -24.26 11.38
C GLU A 179 -1.48 -24.29 9.84
N ASP A 180 -1.54 -25.49 9.25
CA ASP A 180 -1.60 -25.64 7.79
C ASP A 180 -2.84 -24.97 7.19
N ALA A 181 -4.01 -25.13 7.80
CA ALA A 181 -5.23 -24.48 7.32
C ALA A 181 -5.11 -22.96 7.43
N GLN A 182 -4.52 -22.46 8.51
CA GLN A 182 -4.28 -21.04 8.75
C GLN A 182 -3.34 -20.45 7.68
N ILE A 183 -2.17 -21.05 7.47
CA ILE A 183 -1.19 -20.63 6.45
C ILE A 183 -1.81 -20.64 5.05
N VAL A 184 -2.59 -21.68 4.72
CA VAL A 184 -3.30 -21.75 3.42
C VAL A 184 -4.27 -20.58 3.29
N VAL A 185 -5.11 -20.32 4.30
CA VAL A 185 -6.09 -19.22 4.24
C VAL A 185 -5.40 -17.88 4.09
N GLU A 186 -4.36 -17.60 4.88
CA GLU A 186 -3.60 -16.36 4.79
C GLU A 186 -3.02 -16.17 3.39
N ARG A 187 -2.28 -17.17 2.90
CA ARG A 187 -1.65 -17.10 1.60
C ARG A 187 -2.68 -16.91 0.48
N LYS A 188 -3.82 -17.58 0.57
CA LYS A 188 -4.85 -17.52 -0.46
C LYS A 188 -5.59 -16.18 -0.47
N PHE A 189 -5.85 -15.57 0.69
CA PHE A 189 -6.36 -14.20 0.72
C PHE A 189 -5.36 -13.19 0.15
N GLN A 190 -4.06 -13.37 0.44
CA GLN A 190 -3.01 -12.51 -0.13
C GLN A 190 -3.00 -12.58 -1.66
N THR A 191 -2.91 -13.80 -2.23
CA THR A 191 -2.79 -13.99 -3.69
C THR A 191 -4.09 -13.68 -4.44
N ALA A 192 -5.26 -13.94 -3.83
CA ALA A 192 -6.55 -13.54 -4.39
C ALA A 192 -6.66 -12.01 -4.48
N THR A 193 -6.34 -11.29 -3.40
CA THR A 193 -6.39 -9.83 -3.36
C THR A 193 -5.41 -9.21 -4.36
N GLU A 194 -4.20 -9.79 -4.47
CA GLU A 194 -3.20 -9.36 -5.45
C GLU A 194 -3.70 -9.53 -6.90
N SER A 195 -4.38 -10.63 -7.20
CA SER A 195 -5.00 -10.84 -8.51
C SER A 195 -6.02 -9.74 -8.83
N CYS A 196 -6.86 -9.35 -7.86
CA CYS A 196 -7.82 -8.26 -8.01
C CYS A 196 -7.14 -6.90 -8.24
N VAL A 197 -6.08 -6.61 -7.49
CA VAL A 197 -5.27 -5.39 -7.65
C VAL A 197 -4.60 -5.34 -9.03
N ASN A 198 -4.08 -6.47 -9.51
CA ASN A 198 -3.45 -6.58 -10.82
C ASN A 198 -4.46 -6.33 -11.96
N ILE A 199 -5.66 -6.88 -11.86
CA ILE A 199 -6.76 -6.59 -12.78
C ILE A 199 -7.10 -5.10 -12.75
N GLY A 200 -7.28 -4.54 -11.56
CA GLY A 200 -7.66 -3.14 -11.40
C GLY A 200 -6.65 -2.18 -12.00
N ASN A 201 -5.36 -2.36 -11.73
CA ASN A 201 -4.31 -1.53 -12.31
C ASN A 201 -4.26 -1.61 -13.85
N HIS A 202 -4.45 -2.81 -14.41
CA HIS A 202 -4.51 -2.97 -15.86
C HIS A 202 -5.70 -2.22 -16.47
N LEU A 203 -6.88 -2.30 -15.84
CA LEU A 203 -8.07 -1.58 -16.28
C LEU A 203 -7.91 -0.07 -16.12
N ILE A 204 -7.37 0.42 -15.01
CA ILE A 204 -7.05 1.84 -14.79
C ILE A 204 -6.17 2.38 -15.92
N ALA A 205 -5.10 1.66 -16.25
CA ALA A 205 -4.19 2.04 -17.33
C ALA A 205 -4.89 2.04 -18.70
N ALA A 206 -5.64 0.99 -19.03
CA ALA A 206 -6.33 0.84 -20.31
C ALA A 206 -7.50 1.83 -20.49
N LEU A 207 -8.16 2.23 -19.40
CA LEU A 207 -9.24 3.22 -19.39
C LEU A 207 -8.71 4.65 -19.31
N GLY A 208 -7.42 4.82 -19.09
CA GLY A 208 -6.80 6.11 -18.93
C GLY A 208 -7.27 6.87 -17.69
N LEU A 209 -7.67 6.15 -16.64
CA LEU A 209 -8.09 6.73 -15.36
C LEU A 209 -6.87 7.30 -14.61
N GLU A 210 -7.15 8.00 -13.51
CA GLU A 210 -6.13 8.46 -12.57
C GLU A 210 -5.35 7.28 -11.99
N LEU A 211 -4.04 7.46 -11.76
CA LEU A 211 -3.19 6.39 -11.23
C LEU A 211 -3.47 6.16 -9.75
N ALA A 212 -3.64 4.89 -9.38
CA ALA A 212 -3.78 4.49 -7.98
C ALA A 212 -2.51 4.75 -7.18
N GLU A 213 -2.67 5.25 -5.94
CA GLU A 213 -1.57 5.55 -5.01
C GLU A 213 -1.22 4.36 -4.11
N ASP A 214 -2.22 3.53 -3.83
CA ASP A 214 -2.15 2.34 -2.99
C ASP A 214 -3.18 1.28 -3.44
N TYR A 215 -3.11 0.07 -2.87
CA TYR A 215 -4.01 -1.03 -3.24
C TYR A 215 -5.49 -0.75 -2.98
N ALA A 216 -5.84 0.04 -1.96
CA ALA A 216 -7.24 0.39 -1.69
C ALA A 216 -7.78 1.39 -2.72
N SER A 217 -6.95 2.35 -3.14
CA SER A 217 -7.30 3.38 -4.12
C SER A 217 -7.57 2.79 -5.50
N VAL A 218 -6.95 1.65 -5.85
CA VAL A 218 -7.26 0.90 -7.09
C VAL A 218 -8.77 0.69 -7.22
N PHE A 219 -9.42 0.16 -6.18
CA PHE A 219 -10.84 -0.17 -6.23
C PHE A 219 -11.73 1.08 -6.25
N ARG A 220 -11.34 2.15 -5.56
CA ARG A 220 -12.05 3.43 -5.60
C ARG A 220 -12.03 4.05 -7.00
N ILE A 221 -10.88 4.00 -7.67
CA ILE A 221 -10.73 4.51 -9.03
C ILE A 221 -11.53 3.66 -10.03
N LEU A 222 -11.56 2.33 -9.86
CA LEU A 222 -12.43 1.47 -10.67
C LEU A 222 -13.90 1.84 -10.53
N ALA A 223 -14.37 2.18 -9.33
CA ALA A 223 -15.75 2.63 -9.14
C ALA A 223 -16.02 4.00 -9.79
N GLN A 224 -15.09 4.95 -9.68
CA GLN A 224 -15.18 6.22 -10.39
C GLN A 224 -15.24 6.04 -11.92
N GLY A 225 -14.52 5.05 -12.44
CA GLY A 225 -14.57 4.65 -13.85
C GLY A 225 -15.79 3.80 -14.24
N GLY A 226 -16.73 3.55 -13.34
CA GLY A 226 -17.94 2.76 -13.59
C GLY A 226 -17.67 1.27 -13.84
N VAL A 227 -16.50 0.76 -13.46
CA VAL A 227 -16.11 -0.65 -13.66
C VAL A 227 -16.73 -1.54 -12.59
N ILE A 228 -16.77 -1.04 -11.34
CA ILE A 228 -17.38 -1.72 -10.20
C ILE A 228 -18.33 -0.79 -9.44
N SER A 229 -19.23 -1.34 -8.64
CA SER A 229 -20.11 -0.58 -7.75
C SER A 229 -19.34 0.13 -6.63
N LYS A 230 -19.91 1.22 -6.10
CA LYS A 230 -19.29 1.99 -5.01
C LYS A 230 -19.20 1.13 -3.74
N GLU A 231 -20.26 0.38 -3.46
CA GLU A 231 -20.36 -0.51 -2.30
C GLU A 231 -19.28 -1.59 -2.35
N LEU A 232 -19.10 -2.24 -3.51
CA LEU A 232 -18.04 -3.22 -3.70
C LEU A 232 -16.64 -2.61 -3.59
N SER A 233 -16.47 -1.36 -4.05
CA SER A 233 -15.19 -0.66 -3.95
C SER A 233 -14.73 -0.48 -2.50
N GLU A 234 -15.66 -0.20 -1.59
CA GLU A 234 -15.38 -0.03 -0.16
C GLU A 234 -15.01 -1.38 0.49
N GLN A 235 -15.72 -2.45 0.12
CA GLN A 235 -15.41 -3.81 0.57
C GLN A 235 -14.04 -4.30 0.06
N MET A 236 -13.70 -4.04 -1.20
CA MET A 236 -12.40 -4.39 -1.77
C MET A 236 -11.26 -3.52 -1.21
N ALA A 237 -11.52 -2.26 -0.90
CA ALA A 237 -10.59 -1.42 -0.17
C ALA A 237 -10.31 -1.97 1.24
N ASP A 238 -11.32 -2.53 1.92
CA ASP A 238 -11.11 -3.28 3.16
C ASP A 238 -10.30 -4.55 2.97
N MET A 239 -10.57 -5.30 1.91
CA MET A 239 -9.78 -6.48 1.54
C MET A 239 -8.30 -6.15 1.35
N ALA A 240 -7.98 -5.03 0.69
CA ALA A 240 -6.60 -4.56 0.52
C ALA A 240 -5.91 -4.27 1.86
N ARG A 241 -6.62 -3.67 2.82
CA ARG A 241 -6.10 -3.43 4.17
C ARG A 241 -5.90 -4.75 4.92
N PHE A 242 -6.85 -5.67 4.81
CA PHE A 242 -6.75 -7.00 5.41
C PHE A 242 -5.55 -7.78 4.88
N ARG A 243 -5.31 -7.77 3.56
CA ARG A 243 -4.09 -8.36 2.96
C ARG A 243 -2.81 -7.77 3.56
N ASN A 244 -2.78 -6.46 3.83
CA ASN A 244 -1.62 -5.83 4.45
C ASN A 244 -1.43 -6.31 5.90
N LEU A 245 -2.51 -6.49 6.65
CA LEU A 245 -2.45 -7.10 7.99
C LEU A 245 -1.85 -8.51 7.94
N LEU A 246 -2.26 -9.34 6.98
CA LEU A 246 -1.76 -10.71 6.82
C LEU A 246 -0.28 -10.78 6.42
N VAL A 247 0.24 -9.78 5.69
CA VAL A 247 1.62 -9.80 5.18
C VAL A 247 2.62 -9.20 6.17
N HIS A 248 2.19 -8.24 6.99
CA HIS A 248 3.12 -7.38 7.71
C HIS A 248 3.33 -7.73 9.18
N GLY A 249 2.91 -8.92 9.67
CA GLY A 249 3.56 -9.71 10.73
C GLY A 249 3.93 -9.09 12.10
N TYR A 250 3.77 -7.78 12.34
CA TYR A 250 4.16 -7.11 13.58
C TYR A 250 3.27 -7.49 14.77
N TRP A 251 2.19 -8.25 14.52
CA TRP A 251 1.23 -8.71 15.51
C TRP A 251 0.89 -10.17 15.23
N LYS A 252 0.86 -10.98 16.28
CA LYS A 252 0.29 -12.33 16.24
C LYS A 252 -1.09 -12.25 15.58
N ILE A 253 -1.27 -12.94 14.45
CA ILE A 253 -2.52 -12.94 13.70
C ILE A 253 -3.61 -13.58 14.57
N ASP A 254 -4.72 -12.86 14.70
CA ASP A 254 -5.90 -13.37 15.39
C ASP A 254 -6.71 -14.23 14.40
N HIS A 255 -6.40 -15.52 14.37
CA HIS A 255 -7.02 -16.47 13.45
C HIS A 255 -8.52 -16.66 13.71
N GLU A 256 -9.00 -16.38 14.92
CA GLU A 256 -10.44 -16.39 15.19
C GLU A 256 -11.14 -15.25 14.45
N LYS A 257 -10.54 -14.04 14.43
CA LYS A 257 -11.05 -12.92 13.60
C LYS A 257 -10.93 -13.19 12.10
N VAL A 258 -9.83 -13.81 11.66
CA VAL A 258 -9.67 -14.23 10.26
C VAL A 258 -10.81 -15.16 9.86
N TYR A 259 -11.07 -16.20 10.65
CA TYR A 259 -12.13 -17.16 10.41
C TYR A 259 -13.52 -16.50 10.36
N LYS A 260 -13.84 -15.66 11.37
CA LYS A 260 -15.14 -14.97 11.44
C LYS A 260 -15.42 -14.06 10.23
N SER A 261 -14.38 -13.47 9.63
CA SER A 261 -14.53 -12.62 8.43
C SER A 261 -14.35 -13.38 7.11
N MET A 262 -13.99 -14.66 7.15
CA MET A 262 -13.58 -15.43 5.97
C MET A 262 -14.68 -15.51 4.90
N LEU A 263 -15.90 -15.87 5.29
CA LEU A 263 -17.01 -16.04 4.35
C LEU A 263 -17.41 -14.73 3.66
N ASP A 264 -17.44 -13.61 4.39
CA ASP A 264 -17.81 -12.31 3.81
C ASP A 264 -16.72 -11.79 2.87
N ARG A 265 -15.47 -12.08 3.18
CA ARG A 265 -14.34 -11.81 2.28
C ARG A 265 -14.39 -12.67 1.01
N ILE A 266 -14.70 -13.96 1.13
CA ILE A 266 -14.93 -14.84 -0.03
C ILE A 266 -16.07 -14.32 -0.91
N LYS A 267 -17.21 -13.92 -0.32
CA LYS A 267 -18.33 -13.31 -1.07
C LYS A 267 -17.90 -12.05 -1.81
N THR A 268 -17.14 -11.18 -1.16
CA THR A 268 -16.62 -9.93 -1.76
C THR A 268 -15.77 -10.22 -3.01
N LEU A 269 -14.88 -11.21 -2.93
CA LEU A 269 -14.03 -11.63 -4.06
C LEU A 269 -14.85 -12.21 -5.22
N HIS A 270 -15.90 -12.99 -4.93
CA HIS A 270 -16.85 -13.47 -5.95
C HIS A 270 -17.60 -12.33 -6.64
N LEU A 271 -18.07 -11.35 -5.87
CA LEU A 271 -18.74 -10.15 -6.42
C LEU A 271 -17.79 -9.38 -7.34
N PHE A 272 -16.53 -9.21 -6.95
CA PHE A 272 -15.51 -8.60 -7.81
C PHE A 272 -15.32 -9.37 -9.12
N MET A 273 -15.15 -10.70 -9.05
CA MET A 273 -15.05 -11.53 -10.25
C MET A 273 -16.26 -11.36 -11.18
N HIS A 274 -17.47 -11.30 -10.61
CA HIS A 274 -18.71 -11.13 -11.38
C HIS A 274 -18.79 -9.77 -12.07
N GLU A 275 -18.52 -8.67 -11.35
CA GLU A 275 -18.59 -7.31 -11.92
C GLU A 275 -17.54 -7.09 -13.01
N ILE A 276 -16.30 -7.60 -12.81
CA ILE A 276 -15.27 -7.55 -13.85
C ILE A 276 -15.70 -8.34 -15.10
N ALA A 277 -16.23 -9.56 -14.94
CA ALA A 277 -16.70 -10.36 -16.06
C ALA A 277 -17.86 -9.67 -16.82
N LYS A 278 -18.79 -9.04 -16.08
CA LYS A 278 -19.88 -8.25 -16.66
C LYS A 278 -19.36 -7.04 -17.43
N PHE A 279 -18.41 -6.30 -16.87
CA PHE A 279 -17.76 -5.16 -17.53
C PHE A 279 -17.10 -5.56 -18.85
N LEU A 280 -16.34 -6.67 -18.85
CA LEU A 280 -15.69 -7.18 -20.06
C LEU A 280 -16.69 -7.58 -21.16
N LYS A 281 -17.83 -8.17 -20.77
CA LYS A 281 -18.92 -8.53 -21.70
C LYS A 281 -19.63 -7.30 -22.27
N GLY A 282 -19.95 -6.30 -21.45
CA GLY A 282 -20.62 -5.06 -21.90
C GLY A 282 -19.85 -4.33 -23.01
N ARG A 283 -18.52 -4.32 -22.94
CA ARG A 283 -17.65 -3.75 -23.99
C ARG A 283 -17.62 -4.52 -25.31
N ASN A 284 -18.08 -5.77 -25.38
CA ASN A 284 -18.23 -6.46 -26.65
C ASN A 284 -19.39 -5.90 -27.47
N SER A 285 -20.51 -5.58 -26.81
CA SER A 285 -21.71 -5.06 -27.44
C SER A 285 -21.47 -3.71 -28.12
N GLU A 286 -20.70 -2.83 -27.48
CA GLU A 286 -20.36 -1.50 -28.00
C GLU A 286 -19.38 -1.53 -29.19
N ARG A 287 -18.50 -2.53 -29.28
CA ARG A 287 -17.57 -2.70 -30.41
C ARG A 287 -18.26 -3.25 -31.66
N VAL A 288 -19.30 -4.08 -31.51
CA VAL A 288 -20.06 -4.63 -32.64
C VAL A 288 -20.97 -3.57 -33.25
N GLY A 289 -21.59 -2.70 -32.45
CA GLY A 289 -22.47 -1.63 -32.94
C GLY A 289 -21.78 -0.42 -33.60
N LYS A 290 -20.45 -0.28 -33.47
CA LYS A 290 -19.65 0.77 -34.16
C LYS A 290 -19.00 0.31 -35.48
N ARG A 291 -19.22 -0.95 -35.89
CA ARG A 291 -18.67 -1.54 -37.12
C ARG A 291 -19.74 -1.86 -38.18
N THR A 292 -20.98 -1.43 -37.97
CA THR A 292 -22.09 -1.45 -38.94
C THR A 292 -22.46 -0.02 -39.28
#